data_AF-A0A7W6SXQ5-F1
#
_entry.id   AF-A0A7W6SXQ5-F1
#
_cell.length_a   1.000
_cell.length_b   1.000
_cell.length_c   1.000
_cell.angle_alpha   90.00
_cell.angle_beta   90.00
_cell.angle_gamma   90.00
#
_symmetry.space_group_name_H-M   'P 1'
#
loop_
_entity.id
_entity.type
_entity.pdbx_description
1 polymer ?
#
loop_
_entity_poly.entity_id
_entity_poly.type
_entity_poly.pdbx_seq_one_letter_code
_entity_poly.pdbx_strand_id
1 'polypeptide(L)'
;MSRRRQNTDLWKRVATALELVYKKSWRRRGEELFRLERGELRLADNAALPEDAVRTTEDVVAWAMHDRVAALREEADALEQAAIAFESESGARRAAVDAARYQDAQEYAKRLQDAWCEANVIDWKKMEAA
;
A
#
# COMPACT_ATOMS: atom_id res chain seq x y z
N MET A 1 12.54 -22.07 42.42
CA MET A 1 13.48 -21.97 41.28
C MET A 1 12.70 -22.18 39.99
N SER A 2 12.55 -21.14 39.17
CA SER A 2 11.91 -21.24 37.85
C SER A 2 12.85 -22.01 36.93
N ARG A 3 12.53 -23.28 36.61
CA ARG A 3 13.23 -24.01 35.54
C ARG A 3 12.97 -23.25 34.25
N ARG A 4 13.98 -22.52 33.74
CA ARG A 4 13.99 -22.03 32.35
C ARG A 4 13.84 -23.27 31.47
N ARG A 5 12.61 -23.53 31.01
CA ARG A 5 12.29 -24.65 30.12
C ARG A 5 13.03 -24.43 28.80
N GLN A 6 13.55 -25.51 28.22
CA GLN A 6 14.33 -25.44 26.99
C GLN A 6 13.41 -25.07 25.83
N ASN A 7 13.72 -23.96 25.15
CA ASN A 7 13.13 -23.69 23.84
C ASN A 7 13.59 -24.78 22.87
N THR A 8 12.69 -25.69 22.49
CA THR A 8 12.94 -26.67 21.43
C THR A 8 13.18 -25.97 20.09
N ASP A 9 13.90 -26.62 19.17
CA ASP A 9 14.17 -26.05 17.86
C ASP A 9 12.88 -25.81 17.05
N LEU A 10 11.94 -26.77 17.12
CA LEU A 10 10.61 -26.63 16.51
C LEU A 10 9.87 -25.40 17.06
N TRP A 11 9.89 -25.17 18.39
CA TRP A 11 9.25 -23.98 18.96
C TRP A 11 9.84 -22.70 18.40
N LYS A 12 11.18 -22.62 18.25
CA LYS A 12 11.83 -21.42 17.70
C LYS A 12 11.41 -21.20 16.24
N ARG A 13 11.38 -22.27 15.43
CA ARG A 13 10.94 -22.22 14.04
C ARG A 13 9.50 -21.74 13.92
N VAL A 14 8.57 -22.33 14.68
CA VAL A 14 7.15 -21.93 14.71
C VAL A 14 6.99 -20.49 15.19
N ALA A 15 7.65 -20.10 16.29
CA ALA A 15 7.58 -18.73 16.80
C ALA A 15 8.08 -17.71 15.77
N THR A 16 9.21 -18.00 15.10
CA THR A 16 9.78 -17.14 14.05
C THR A 16 8.82 -17.01 12.87
N ALA A 17 8.22 -18.11 12.43
CA ALA A 17 7.24 -18.09 11.34
C ALA A 17 5.99 -17.29 11.71
N LEU A 18 5.43 -17.49 12.91
CA LEU A 18 4.29 -16.71 13.39
C LEU A 18 4.62 -15.22 13.55
N GLU A 19 5.85 -14.87 13.92
CA GLU A 19 6.33 -13.48 13.96
C GLU A 19 6.32 -12.84 12.56
N LEU A 20 6.66 -13.59 11.51
CA LEU A 20 6.57 -13.09 10.13
C LEU A 20 5.12 -12.87 9.70
N VAL A 21 4.22 -13.78 10.07
CA VAL A 21 2.80 -13.72 9.69
C VAL A 21 2.06 -12.60 10.42
N TYR A 22 2.18 -12.55 11.75
CA TYR A 22 1.33 -11.73 12.62
C TYR A 22 2.07 -10.61 13.35
N LYS A 23 3.40 -10.48 13.15
CA LYS A 23 4.22 -9.42 13.77
C LYS A 23 4.04 -9.38 15.28
N LYS A 24 3.72 -8.22 15.86
CA LYS A 24 3.63 -8.00 17.31
C LYS A 24 2.56 -8.84 18.01
N SER A 25 1.56 -9.36 17.29
CA SER A 25 0.46 -10.14 17.87
C SER A 25 0.62 -11.65 17.70
N TRP A 26 1.79 -12.12 17.25
CA TRP A 26 2.05 -13.52 16.89
C TRP A 26 1.70 -14.54 17.97
N ARG A 27 1.90 -14.21 19.25
CA ARG A 27 1.55 -15.14 20.34
C ARG A 27 0.05 -15.37 20.41
N ARG A 28 -0.72 -14.28 20.50
CA ARG A 28 -2.17 -14.34 20.60
C ARG A 28 -2.78 -14.96 19.33
N ARG A 29 -2.30 -14.53 18.17
CA ARG A 29 -2.78 -15.06 16.88
C ARG A 29 -2.37 -16.51 16.66
N GLY A 30 -1.19 -16.92 17.14
CA GLY A 30 -0.76 -18.31 17.16
C GLY A 30 -1.64 -19.18 18.06
N GLU A 31 -1.99 -18.69 19.26
CA GLU A 31 -2.94 -19.37 20.15
C GLU A 31 -4.31 -19.55 19.47
N GLU A 32 -4.82 -18.50 18.81
CA GLU A 32 -6.06 -18.58 18.02
C GLU A 32 -5.94 -19.58 16.85
N LEU A 33 -4.83 -19.57 16.11
CA LEU A 33 -4.56 -20.45 14.98
C LEU A 33 -4.59 -21.93 15.38
N PHE A 34 -3.97 -22.25 16.51
CA PHE A 34 -3.94 -23.61 17.05
C PHE A 34 -5.11 -23.95 17.97
N ARG A 35 -6.07 -23.02 18.17
CA ARG A 35 -7.21 -23.16 19.09
C ARG A 35 -6.80 -23.49 20.54
N LEU A 36 -5.72 -22.86 21.00
CA LEU A 36 -5.18 -23.00 22.36
C LEU A 36 -5.71 -21.91 23.29
N GLU A 37 -5.66 -22.16 24.60
CA GLU A 37 -5.95 -21.11 25.59
C GLU A 37 -4.79 -20.10 25.69
N ARG A 38 -5.10 -18.97 26.33
CA ARG A 38 -4.15 -17.87 26.48
C ARG A 38 -2.94 -18.29 27.31
N GLY A 39 -1.74 -18.17 26.74
CA GLY A 39 -0.48 -18.52 27.37
C GLY A 39 0.00 -19.95 27.10
N GLU A 40 -0.81 -20.79 26.45
CA GLU A 40 -0.51 -22.21 26.24
C GLU A 40 0.43 -22.47 25.07
N LEU A 41 0.60 -21.53 24.14
CA LEU A 41 1.55 -21.66 23.03
C LEU A 41 3.01 -21.83 23.51
N ARG A 42 3.30 -21.47 24.77
CA ARG A 42 4.61 -21.67 25.42
C ARG A 42 4.80 -23.06 26.03
N LEU A 43 3.73 -23.84 26.21
CA LEU A 43 3.73 -25.12 26.91
C LEU A 43 3.80 -26.33 25.96
N ALA A 44 3.71 -26.12 24.65
CA ALA A 44 3.96 -27.15 23.65
C ALA A 44 5.46 -27.54 23.67
N ASP A 45 5.82 -28.40 24.63
CA ASP A 45 7.14 -28.98 24.76
C ASP A 45 7.26 -30.08 23.70
N ASN A 46 7.64 -29.66 22.49
CA ASN A 46 7.54 -30.47 21.29
C ASN A 46 8.52 -31.66 21.25
N ALA A 47 9.43 -31.79 22.22
CA ALA A 47 10.37 -32.90 22.29
C ALA A 47 9.70 -34.28 22.51
N ALA A 48 8.42 -34.31 22.87
CA ALA A 48 7.63 -35.52 23.08
C ALA A 48 6.43 -35.66 22.12
N LEU A 49 6.30 -34.81 21.10
CA LEU A 49 5.20 -34.91 20.15
C LEU A 49 5.43 -36.06 19.15
N PRO A 50 4.38 -36.81 18.79
CA PRO A 50 4.43 -37.70 17.64
C PRO A 50 4.76 -36.94 16.35
N GLU A 51 5.47 -37.58 15.43
CA GLU A 51 5.85 -36.98 14.14
C GLU A 51 4.65 -36.40 13.37
N ASP A 52 3.50 -37.07 13.39
CA ASP A 52 2.29 -36.57 12.73
C ASP A 52 1.77 -35.25 13.33
N ALA A 53 1.94 -35.04 14.64
CA ALA A 53 1.56 -33.80 15.30
C ALA A 53 2.53 -32.66 14.94
N VAL A 54 3.82 -32.98 14.81
CA VAL A 54 4.84 -32.04 14.31
C VAL A 54 4.51 -31.61 12.88
N ARG A 55 4.27 -32.58 11.98
CA ARG A 55 3.90 -32.29 10.58
C ARG A 55 2.64 -31.43 10.50
N THR A 56 1.61 -31.78 11.26
CA THR A 56 0.35 -31.00 11.30
C THR A 56 0.61 -29.55 11.75
N THR A 57 1.49 -29.35 12.73
CA THR A 57 1.86 -28.01 13.19
C THR A 57 2.58 -27.22 12.10
N GLU A 58 3.54 -27.84 11.42
CA GLU A 58 4.29 -27.21 10.33
C GLU A 58 3.37 -26.87 9.14
N ASP A 59 2.45 -27.76 8.77
CA ASP A 59 1.48 -27.55 7.68
C ASP A 59 0.55 -26.38 7.98
N VAL A 60 0.02 -26.29 9.21
CA VAL A 60 -0.85 -25.18 9.65
C VAL A 60 -0.11 -23.84 9.58
N VAL A 61 1.15 -23.80 10.01
CA VAL A 61 1.97 -22.58 9.95
C VAL A 61 2.31 -22.21 8.51
N ALA A 62 2.68 -23.19 7.68
CA ALA A 62 2.95 -22.98 6.27
C ALA A 62 1.73 -22.42 5.54
N TRP A 63 0.54 -22.95 5.82
CA TRP A 63 -0.72 -22.44 5.28
C TRP A 63 -0.98 -20.98 5.71
N ALA A 64 -0.79 -20.65 6.98
CA ALA A 64 -0.91 -19.27 7.47
C ALA A 64 0.11 -18.31 6.80
N MET A 65 1.31 -18.78 6.47
CA MET A 65 2.28 -18.02 5.69
C MET A 65 1.80 -17.78 4.25
N HIS A 66 1.26 -18.81 3.59
CA HIS A 66 0.70 -18.68 2.24
C HIS A 66 -0.46 -17.68 2.19
N ASP A 67 -1.39 -17.75 3.16
CA ASP A 67 -2.49 -16.80 3.29
C ASP A 67 -2.00 -15.37 3.48
N ARG A 68 -0.97 -15.16 4.31
CA ARG A 68 -0.40 -13.82 4.50
C ARG A 68 0.25 -13.30 3.22
N VAL A 69 0.91 -14.15 2.45
CA VAL A 69 1.47 -13.78 1.14
C VAL A 69 0.35 -13.38 0.17
N ALA A 70 -0.76 -14.12 0.13
CA ALA A 70 -1.91 -13.77 -0.70
C ALA A 70 -2.49 -12.40 -0.32
N ALA A 71 -2.74 -12.17 0.97
CA ALA A 71 -3.23 -10.88 1.47
C ALA A 71 -2.27 -9.72 1.14
N LEU A 72 -0.96 -9.94 1.26
CA LEU A 72 0.05 -8.93 0.90
C LEU A 72 0.07 -8.61 -0.59
N ARG A 73 -0.21 -9.59 -1.46
CA ARG A 73 -0.33 -9.36 -2.90
C ARG A 73 -1.58 -8.54 -3.20
N GLU A 74 -2.71 -8.88 -2.59
CA GLU A 74 -3.93 -8.07 -2.73
C GLU A 74 -3.74 -6.63 -2.23
N GLU A 75 -3.07 -6.44 -1.08
CA GLU A 75 -2.69 -5.11 -0.57
C GLU A 75 -1.79 -4.35 -1.57
N ALA A 76 -0.85 -5.03 -2.20
CA ALA A 76 0.06 -4.44 -3.20
C ALA A 76 -0.68 -4.04 -4.49
N ASP A 77 -1.52 -4.93 -5.02
CA ASP A 77 -2.32 -4.69 -6.23
C ASP A 77 -3.28 -3.50 -6.02
N ALA A 78 -3.92 -3.42 -4.85
CA ALA A 78 -4.78 -2.30 -4.49
C ALA A 78 -4.00 -0.96 -4.42
N LEU A 79 -2.78 -0.98 -3.89
CA LEU A 79 -1.92 0.20 -3.83
C LEU A 79 -1.46 0.65 -5.22
N GLU A 80 -1.16 -0.30 -6.11
CA GLU A 80 -0.80 -0.01 -7.50
C GLU A 80 -1.97 0.66 -8.26
N GLN A 81 -3.20 0.15 -8.10
CA GLN A 81 -4.38 0.78 -8.69
C GLN A 81 -4.62 2.20 -8.14
N ALA A 82 -4.42 2.40 -6.84
CA ALA A 82 -4.52 3.73 -6.23
C ALA A 82 -3.46 4.71 -6.77
N ALA A 83 -2.23 4.22 -7.02
CA ALA A 83 -1.17 5.03 -7.62
C ALA A 83 -1.51 5.46 -9.05
N ILE A 84 -2.01 4.53 -9.88
CA ILE A 84 -2.46 4.82 -11.25
C ILE A 84 -3.58 5.88 -11.25
N ALA A 85 -4.57 5.75 -10.37
CA ALA A 85 -5.66 6.71 -10.25
C ALA A 85 -5.13 8.10 -9.86
N PHE A 86 -4.26 8.16 -8.85
CA PHE A 86 -3.64 9.40 -8.40
C PHE A 86 -2.79 10.08 -9.50
N GLU A 87 -2.03 9.32 -10.28
CA GLU A 87 -1.25 9.82 -11.39
C GLU A 87 -2.14 10.40 -12.50
N SER A 88 -3.23 9.71 -12.84
CA SER A 88 -4.22 10.17 -13.83
C SER A 88 -4.86 11.49 -13.41
N GLU A 89 -5.37 11.57 -12.17
CA GLU A 89 -5.97 12.79 -11.62
C GLU A 89 -4.96 13.94 -11.56
N SER A 90 -3.73 13.64 -11.15
CA SER A 90 -2.63 14.60 -11.13
C SER A 90 -2.29 15.11 -12.53
N GLY A 91 -2.30 14.22 -13.53
CA GLY A 91 -2.09 14.56 -14.94
C GLY A 91 -3.17 15.51 -15.46
N ALA A 92 -4.44 15.18 -15.23
CA ALA A 92 -5.58 16.03 -15.59
C ALA A 92 -5.49 17.41 -14.93
N ARG A 93 -5.14 17.47 -13.63
CA ARG A 93 -4.93 18.73 -12.92
C ARG A 93 -3.80 19.57 -13.54
N ARG A 94 -2.66 18.95 -13.87
CA ARG A 94 -1.54 19.67 -14.52
C ARG A 94 -1.95 20.22 -15.88
N ALA A 95 -2.62 19.42 -16.70
CA ALA A 95 -3.13 19.84 -17.99
C ALA A 95 -4.10 21.03 -17.87
N ALA A 96 -5.00 21.01 -16.89
CA ALA A 96 -5.92 22.12 -16.62
C ALA A 96 -5.17 23.41 -16.23
N VAL A 97 -4.13 23.31 -15.41
CA VAL A 97 -3.28 24.46 -15.04
C VAL A 97 -2.53 25.01 -16.25
N ASP A 98 -1.98 24.14 -17.10
CA ASP A 98 -1.24 24.57 -18.28
C ASP A 98 -2.17 25.21 -19.32
N ALA A 99 -3.39 24.68 -19.49
CA ALA A 99 -4.41 25.28 -20.34
C ALA A 99 -4.81 26.69 -19.85
N ALA A 100 -5.02 26.87 -18.55
CA ALA A 100 -5.33 28.18 -17.97
C ALA A 100 -4.19 29.18 -18.20
N ARG A 101 -2.94 28.77 -17.98
CA ARG A 101 -1.75 29.61 -18.25
C ARG A 101 -1.64 30.01 -19.72
N TYR A 102 -1.97 29.10 -20.63
CA TYR A 102 -1.94 29.38 -22.05
C TYR A 102 -3.03 30.39 -22.45
N GLN A 103 -4.24 30.25 -21.90
CA GLN A 103 -5.32 31.22 -22.09
C GLN A 103 -4.93 32.61 -21.58
N ASP A 104 -4.37 32.70 -20.36
CA ASP A 104 -3.88 33.96 -19.80
C ASP A 104 -2.83 34.64 -20.71
N ALA A 105 -1.91 33.84 -21.27
CA ALA A 105 -0.89 34.34 -22.18
C ALA A 105 -1.49 34.83 -23.51
N GLN A 106 -2.47 34.11 -24.06
CA GLN A 106 -3.18 34.53 -25.27
C GLN A 106 -3.96 35.82 -25.06
N GLU A 107 -4.67 35.95 -23.93
CA GLU A 107 -5.37 37.18 -23.58
C GLU A 107 -4.41 38.36 -23.44
N TYR A 108 -3.27 38.15 -22.78
CA TYR A 108 -2.24 39.19 -22.66
C TYR A 108 -1.68 39.61 -24.02
N ALA A 109 -1.34 38.66 -24.88
CA ALA A 109 -0.86 38.93 -26.24
C ALA A 109 -1.90 39.71 -27.06
N LYS A 110 -3.18 39.33 -26.98
CA LYS A 110 -4.27 40.04 -27.65
C LYS A 110 -4.39 41.48 -27.16
N ARG A 111 -4.34 41.72 -25.84
CA ARG A 111 -4.37 43.09 -25.29
C ARG A 111 -3.20 43.94 -25.76
N LEU A 112 -2.01 43.36 -25.86
CA LEU A 112 -0.84 44.07 -26.40
C LEU A 112 -1.02 44.42 -27.89
N GLN A 113 -1.53 43.48 -28.68
CA GLN A 113 -1.83 43.71 -30.09
C GLN A 113 -2.88 44.80 -30.25
N ASP A 114 -3.99 44.73 -29.51
CA ASP A 114 -5.07 45.73 -29.54
C ASP A 114 -4.55 47.12 -29.18
N ALA A 115 -3.73 47.22 -28.12
CA ALA A 115 -3.12 48.49 -27.69
C ALA A 115 -2.16 49.05 -28.75
N TRP A 116 -1.38 48.19 -29.41
CA TRP A 116 -0.50 48.62 -30.49
C TRP A 116 -1.28 49.12 -31.71
N CYS A 117 -2.31 48.37 -32.14
CA CYS A 117 -3.17 48.74 -33.26
C CYS A 117 -3.91 50.05 -33.00
N GLU A 118 -4.44 50.25 -31.79
CA GLU A 118 -5.10 51.50 -31.40
C GLU A 118 -4.16 52.71 -31.44
N ALA A 119 -2.88 52.53 -31.11
CA ALA A 119 -1.89 53.60 -31.16
C ALA A 119 -1.33 53.88 -32.56
N ASN A 120 -1.34 52.92 -33.49
CA ASN A 120 -0.58 52.98 -34.75
C ASN A 120 -1.41 52.81 -36.03
N VAL A 121 -2.67 52.38 -35.94
CA VAL A 121 -3.53 52.08 -37.11
C VAL A 121 -4.83 52.89 -37.04
N ILE A 122 -5.02 53.79 -38.01
CA ILE A 122 -6.22 54.62 -38.13
C ILE A 122 -7.44 53.74 -38.46
N ASP A 123 -8.57 53.94 -37.76
CA ASP A 123 -9.86 53.24 -37.97
C ASP A 123 -9.86 51.70 -37.77
N TRP A 124 -8.84 51.13 -37.13
CA TRP A 124 -8.70 49.68 -36.88
C TRP A 124 -9.96 48.98 -36.34
N LYS A 125 -10.64 49.56 -35.33
CA LYS A 125 -11.85 48.99 -34.71
C LYS A 125 -13.09 48.99 -35.64
N LYS A 126 -13.08 49.72 -36.76
CA LYS A 126 -14.19 49.72 -37.75
C LYS A 126 -14.07 48.59 -38.78
N MET A 127 -12.87 48.00 -38.96
CA MET A 127 -12.66 46.90 -39.91
C MET A 127 -13.00 45.52 -39.34
N GLU A 128 -13.01 45.33 -38.01
CA GLU A 128 -13.42 44.06 -37.37
C GLU A 128 -14.95 43.85 -37.31
N ALA A 129 -15.75 44.90 -37.50
CA ALA A 129 -17.21 44.88 -37.32
C ALA A 129 -18.01 44.78 -38.64
N ALA A 130 -17.33 44.66 -39.79
CA ALA A 130 -17.92 44.54 -41.13
C ALA A 130 -17.60 43.16 -41.74
#